data_AF-A0A2D2CXS5-F1
#
_entry.id   AF-A0A2D2CXS5-F1
#
_cell.length_a   1.000
_cell.length_b   1.000
_cell.length_c   1.000
_cell.angle_alpha   90.00
_cell.angle_beta   90.00
_cell.angle_gamma   90.00
#
_symmetry.space_group_name_H-M   'P 1'
#
loop_
_entity.id
_entity.type
_entity.pdbx_description
1 polymer ?
#
loop_
_entity_poly.entity_id
_entity_poly.type
_entity_poly.pdbx_seq_one_letter_code
_entity_poly.pdbx_strand_id
1 'polypeptide(L)'
;MIREFKYRGETFRVNAHGIDGHEEVFIMHLVDGEEEGEISIDRMTEENDTSAPISAICQMLCDKLIIENSIDVADPNGAFAWVEVEALREVLPTRSDKAAH
;
A
#
# COMPACT_ATOMS: atom_id res chain seq x y z
N MET A 1 4.72 -0.66 6.79
CA MET A 1 5.02 -0.97 5.38
C MET A 1 4.40 0.13 4.53
N ILE A 2 5.17 0.72 3.60
CA ILE A 2 4.62 1.65 2.61
C ILE A 2 4.93 1.08 1.24
N ARG A 3 3.91 0.86 0.40
CA ARG A 3 4.09 0.25 -0.93
C ARG A 3 2.97 0.61 -1.89
N GLU A 4 3.30 0.72 -3.17
CA GLU A 4 2.32 0.92 -4.24
C GLU A 4 1.90 -0.39 -4.89
N PHE A 5 0.67 -0.45 -5.36
CA PHE A 5 0.08 -1.59 -6.06
C PHE A 5 -0.94 -1.13 -7.09
N LYS A 6 -1.25 -2.01 -8.03
CA LYS A 6 -2.33 -1.85 -9.00
C LYS A 6 -3.50 -2.75 -8.66
N TYR A 7 -4.71 -2.24 -8.82
CA TYR A 7 -5.93 -3.00 -8.69
C TYR A 7 -7.03 -2.34 -9.53
N ARG A 8 -7.79 -3.14 -10.27
CA ARG A 8 -8.82 -2.67 -11.22
C ARG A 8 -8.36 -1.63 -12.25
N GLY A 9 -7.09 -1.69 -12.65
CA GLY A 9 -6.50 -0.73 -13.59
C GLY A 9 -6.02 0.58 -12.94
N GLU A 10 -6.33 0.81 -11.67
CA GLU A 10 -5.93 1.99 -10.90
C GLU A 10 -4.64 1.75 -10.11
N THR A 11 -3.98 2.83 -9.71
CA THR A 11 -2.80 2.78 -8.83
C THR A 11 -3.18 3.25 -7.43
N PHE A 12 -2.77 2.48 -6.42
CA PHE A 12 -2.99 2.80 -5.02
C PHE A 12 -1.69 2.68 -4.24
N ARG A 13 -1.62 3.40 -3.11
CA ARG A 13 -0.55 3.28 -2.13
C ARG A 13 -1.12 2.80 -0.81
N VAL A 14 -0.55 1.73 -0.26
CA VAL A 14 -0.83 1.29 1.12
C VAL A 14 0.23 1.81 2.07
N ASN A 15 -0.21 2.30 3.22
CA ASN A 15 0.59 2.47 4.43
C ASN A 15 -0.03 1.62 5.53
N ALA A 16 0.67 0.55 5.94
CA ALA A 16 0.24 -0.36 7.00
C ALA A 16 1.18 -0.27 8.21
N HIS A 17 0.64 -0.06 9.40
CA HIS A 17 1.37 0.01 10.65
C HIS A 17 0.89 -1.04 11.65
N GLY A 18 1.79 -1.87 12.18
CA GLY A 18 1.43 -2.92 13.15
C GLY A 18 2.10 -4.26 12.85
N ILE A 19 1.44 -5.33 13.24
CA ILE A 19 1.86 -6.72 12.98
C ILE A 19 0.80 -7.44 12.15
N ASP A 20 1.18 -8.51 11.46
CA ASP A 20 0.26 -9.27 10.60
C ASP A 20 -1.04 -9.65 11.34
N GLY A 21 -2.17 -9.25 10.77
CA GLY A 21 -3.50 -9.45 11.35
C GLY A 21 -3.96 -8.40 12.36
N HIS A 22 -3.06 -7.50 12.78
CA HIS A 22 -3.31 -6.41 13.71
C HIS A 22 -2.56 -5.14 13.26
N GLU A 23 -2.97 -4.62 12.11
CA GLU A 23 -2.44 -3.38 11.54
C GLU A 23 -3.51 -2.30 11.38
N GLU A 24 -3.08 -1.06 11.53
CA GLU A 24 -3.76 0.08 10.96
C GLU A 24 -3.35 0.18 9.48
N VAL A 25 -4.33 0.14 8.56
CA VAL A 25 -4.09 0.12 7.11
C VAL A 25 -4.76 1.33 6.49
N PHE A 26 -3.96 2.16 5.79
CA PHE A 26 -4.41 3.30 5.00
C PHE A 26 -4.14 3.06 3.52
N ILE A 27 -5.13 3.30 2.67
CA ILE A 27 -5.03 3.23 1.21
C ILE A 27 -5.29 4.62 0.64
N MET A 28 -4.40 5.07 -0.24
CA MET A 28 -4.58 6.28 -1.06
C MET A 28 -4.73 5.88 -2.54
N HIS A 29 -5.70 6.45 -3.24
CA HIS A 29 -5.82 6.37 -4.70
C HIS A 29 -4.93 7.44 -5.34
N LEU A 30 -4.14 7.02 -6.33
CA LEU A 30 -3.18 7.88 -7.03
C LEU A 30 -3.62 8.08 -8.48
N VAL A 31 -3.86 9.33 -8.87
CA VAL A 31 -4.16 9.74 -10.25
C VAL A 31 -3.08 10.72 -10.69
N ASP A 32 -2.34 10.37 -11.75
CA ASP A 32 -1.21 11.17 -12.26
C ASP A 32 -0.17 11.57 -11.18
N GLY A 33 -0.06 10.78 -10.12
CA GLY A 33 0.85 11.00 -8.99
C GLY A 33 0.27 11.86 -7.86
N GLU A 34 -0.97 12.32 -7.98
CA GLU A 34 -1.69 13.08 -6.96
C GLU A 34 -2.64 12.18 -6.16
N GLU A 35 -2.86 12.51 -4.88
CA GLU A 35 -3.72 11.75 -3.95
C GLU A 35 -5.17 12.25 -4.06
N GLU A 36 -6.05 11.45 -4.66
CA GLU A 36 -7.45 11.85 -4.98
C GLU A 36 -8.51 11.22 -4.06
N GLY A 37 -8.12 10.25 -3.23
CA GLY A 37 -9.03 9.61 -2.28
C GLY A 37 -8.32 8.73 -1.29
N GLU A 38 -8.89 8.60 -0.09
CA GLU A 38 -8.33 7.79 0.98
C GLU A 38 -9.39 6.94 1.66
N ILE A 39 -8.97 5.79 2.18
CA ILE A 39 -9.77 4.94 3.07
C ILE A 39 -8.83 4.22 4.04
N SER A 40 -9.33 3.91 5.24
CA SER A 40 -8.55 3.19 6.22
C SER A 40 -9.37 2.21 7.05
N ILE A 41 -8.67 1.34 7.77
CA ILE A 41 -9.22 0.43 8.78
C ILE A 41 -8.21 0.27 9.92
N ASP A 42 -8.68 0.29 11.17
CA ASP A 42 -7.89 -0.10 12.32
C ASP A 42 -8.18 -1.56 12.70
N ARG A 43 -7.34 -2.50 12.25
CA ARG A 43 -7.50 -3.93 12.55
C ARG A 43 -7.11 -4.29 14.00
N MET A 44 -6.63 -3.34 14.79
CA MET A 44 -6.32 -3.55 16.20
C MET A 44 -7.57 -3.42 17.07
N THR A 45 -8.48 -2.52 16.72
CA THR A 45 -9.64 -2.18 17.55
C THR A 45 -10.98 -2.49 16.90
N GLU A 46 -11.05 -2.52 15.56
CA GLU A 46 -12.28 -2.81 14.83
C GLU A 46 -12.47 -4.31 14.59
N GLU A 47 -13.72 -4.75 14.47
CA GLU A 47 -14.05 -6.13 14.10
C GLU A 47 -13.60 -6.40 12.66
N ASN A 48 -12.67 -7.34 12.48
CA ASN A 48 -12.10 -7.68 11.19
C ASN A 48 -11.61 -9.13 11.14
N ASP A 49 -11.36 -9.64 9.93
CA ASP A 49 -10.69 -10.93 9.74
C ASP A 49 -9.18 -10.76 9.95
N THR A 50 -8.70 -11.14 11.12
CA THR A 50 -7.27 -11.08 11.48
C THR A 50 -6.43 -12.16 10.79
N SER A 51 -7.07 -13.14 10.13
CA SER A 51 -6.39 -14.17 9.34
C SER A 51 -6.21 -13.79 7.87
N ALA A 52 -6.91 -12.75 7.41
CA ALA A 52 -6.82 -12.28 6.04
C ALA A 52 -5.45 -11.66 5.76
N PRO A 53 -4.81 -12.02 4.62
CA PRO A 53 -3.54 -11.41 4.22
C PRO A 53 -3.74 -9.94 3.87
N ILE A 54 -2.69 -9.12 4.03
CA ILE A 54 -2.74 -7.68 3.75
C ILE A 54 -3.25 -7.35 2.33
N SER A 55 -2.95 -8.18 1.33
CA SER A 55 -3.44 -7.97 -0.04
C SER A 55 -4.96 -8.12 -0.16
N ALA A 56 -5.59 -8.98 0.64
CA ALA A 56 -7.04 -9.10 0.68
C ALA A 56 -7.67 -7.89 1.37
N ILE A 57 -7.03 -7.37 2.43
CA ILE A 57 -7.45 -6.13 3.09
C ILE A 57 -7.35 -4.94 2.11
N CYS A 58 -6.24 -4.80 1.38
CA CYS A 58 -6.09 -3.76 0.36
C CYS A 58 -7.21 -3.82 -0.69
N GLN A 59 -7.51 -5.00 -1.23
CA GLN A 59 -8.59 -5.17 -2.23
C GLN A 59 -9.95 -4.78 -1.67
N MET A 60 -10.29 -5.23 -0.46
CA MET A 60 -11.55 -4.89 0.22
C MET A 60 -11.69 -3.37 0.41
N LEU A 61 -10.62 -2.70 0.85
CA LEU A 61 -10.61 -1.26 1.04
C LEU A 61 -10.73 -0.51 -0.29
N CYS A 62 -10.01 -0.94 -1.33
CA CYS A 62 -10.13 -0.34 -2.65
C CYS A 62 -11.54 -0.49 -3.22
N ASP A 63 -12.16 -1.67 -3.08
CA ASP A 63 -13.55 -1.89 -3.52
C ASP A 63 -14.52 -0.91 -2.85
N LYS A 64 -14.36 -0.67 -1.54
CA LYS A 64 -15.15 0.33 -0.80
C LYS A 64 -14.89 1.74 -1.32
N LEU A 65 -13.63 2.15 -1.41
CA LEU A 65 -13.23 3.48 -1.89
C LEU A 65 -13.75 3.77 -3.30
N ILE A 66 -13.67 2.79 -4.21
CA ILE A 66 -14.18 2.90 -5.58
C ILE A 66 -15.69 3.17 -5.59
N ILE A 67 -16.44 2.48 -4.74
CA ILE A 67 -17.89 2.67 -4.62
C ILE A 67 -18.20 4.04 -3.99
N GLU A 68 -17.54 4.38 -2.89
CA GLU A 68 -17.77 5.63 -2.13
C GLU A 68 -17.48 6.88 -2.97
N ASN A 69 -16.39 6.85 -3.73
CA ASN A 69 -15.97 7.98 -4.56
C ASN A 69 -16.46 7.90 -6.02
N SER A 70 -17.24 6.85 -6.36
CA SER A 70 -17.71 6.61 -7.73
C SER A 70 -16.58 6.66 -8.77
N ILE A 71 -15.44 6.03 -8.44
CA ILE A 71 -14.24 6.01 -9.29
C ILE A 71 -14.55 5.17 -10.54
N ASP A 72 -14.38 5.77 -11.72
CA ASP A 72 -14.49 5.08 -13.01
C ASP A 72 -13.19 4.31 -13.30
N VAL A 73 -13.15 3.05 -12.86
CA VAL A 73 -11.94 2.22 -12.92
C VAL A 73 -11.59 1.81 -14.34
N ALA A 74 -10.31 1.89 -14.70
CA ALA A 74 -9.85 1.58 -16.05
C ALA A 74 -10.02 0.10 -16.46
N ASP A 75 -9.97 -0.84 -15.51
CA ASP A 75 -10.20 -2.26 -15.76
C ASP A 75 -10.99 -2.89 -14.59
N PRO A 76 -12.32 -3.03 -14.69
CA PRO A 76 -13.14 -3.59 -13.62
C PRO A 76 -12.75 -5.00 -13.16
N ASN A 77 -12.02 -5.77 -13.98
CA ASN A 77 -11.56 -7.12 -13.67
C ASN A 77 -10.03 -7.18 -13.44
N GLY A 78 -9.37 -6.03 -13.34
CA GLY A 78 -7.92 -5.92 -13.18
C GLY A 78 -7.46 -6.53 -11.86
N ALA A 79 -6.56 -7.52 -11.95
CA ALA A 79 -6.04 -8.24 -10.80
C ALA A 79 -5.15 -7.35 -9.90
N PHE A 80 -5.06 -7.72 -8.62
CA PHE A 80 -4.14 -7.10 -7.67
C PHE A 80 -2.69 -7.45 -8.04
N ALA A 81 -1.82 -6.44 -8.13
CA ALA A 81 -0.39 -6.63 -8.35
C ALA A 81 0.43 -5.55 -7.63
N TRP A 82 1.43 -5.95 -6.85
CA TRP A 82 2.39 -5.00 -6.28
C TRP A 82 3.20 -4.31 -7.37
N VAL A 83 3.41 -3.00 -7.26
CA VAL A 83 4.39 -2.30 -8.10
C VAL A 83 5.78 -2.73 -7.64
N GLU A 84 6.62 -3.12 -8.60
CA GLU A 84 8.04 -3.35 -8.35
C GLU A 84 8.71 -2.00 -8.14
N VAL A 85 9.23 -1.77 -6.95
CA VAL A 85 10.14 -0.65 -6.71
C VAL A 85 11.51 -1.14 -7.17
N GLU A 86 12.07 -0.53 -8.22
CA GLU A 86 13.51 -0.72 -8.51
C GLU A 86 14.26 -0.30 -7.25
N ALA A 87 14.81 -1.28 -6.53
CA ALA A 87 15.63 -1.01 -5.37
C ALA A 87 16.82 -0.16 -5.84
N LEU A 88 16.80 1.14 -5.53
CA LEU A 88 17.97 1.99 -5.63
C LEU A 88 19.05 1.39 -4.74
N ARG A 89 19.91 0.58 -5.34
CA ARG A 89 21.14 0.08 -4.75
C ARG A 89 22.16 1.22 -4.75
N GLU A 90 21.86 2.32 -4.06
CA GLU A 90 22.86 3.33 -3.78
C GLU A 90 23.73 2.86 -2.62
N VAL A 91 24.95 2.49 -3.01
CA VAL A 91 26.09 2.18 -2.17
C VAL A 91 26.35 3.38 -1.25
N LEU A 92 25.97 3.27 0.03
CA LEU A 92 26.52 4.15 1.05
C LEU A 92 28.04 3.97 1.04
N PRO A 93 28.86 5.03 0.86
CA PRO A 93 30.29 4.89 1.00
C PRO A 93 30.58 4.50 2.45
N THR A 94 31.14 3.30 2.65
CA THR A 94 31.72 2.92 3.93
C THR A 94 32.79 3.95 4.27
N ARG A 95 32.54 4.79 5.28
CA ARG A 95 33.60 5.54 5.96
C ARG A 95 34.61 4.50 6.44
N SER A 96 35.73 4.40 5.74
CA SER A 96 36.91 3.71 6.24
C SER A 96 37.47 4.56 7.36
N ASP A 97 37.02 4.31 8.59
CA ASP A 97 37.79 4.69 9.78
C ASP A 97 39.10 3.90 9.74
N LYS A 98 40.12 4.48 9.12
CA LYS A 98 41.51 4.21 9.46
C LYS A 98 42.03 5.39 10.28
N ALA A 99 41.67 5.37 11.55
CA ALA A 99 42.58 5.86 12.58
C ALA A 99 43.75 4.86 12.72
N ALA A 100 44.91 5.40 13.12
CA ALA A 100 46.18 4.74 13.46
C ALA A 100 47.22 4.61 12.33
N HIS A 101 48.06 5.63 12.17
CA HIS A 101 49.41 5.61 12.76
C HIS A 101 50.01 7.02 12.88
#